data_AF-A0A9E3JLR4-F1
#
_entry.id   AF-A0A9E3JLR4-F1
#
_cell.length_a   1.000
_cell.length_b   1.000
_cell.length_c   1.000
_cell.angle_alpha   90.00
_cell.angle_beta   90.00
_cell.angle_gamma   90.00
#
_symmetry.space_group_name_H-M   'P 1'
#
loop_
_entity.id
_entity.type
_entity.pdbx_description
1 polymer ?
#
loop_
_entity_poly.entity_id
_entity_poly.type
_entity_poly.pdbx_seq_one_letter_code
_entity_poly.pdbx_strand_id
1 'polypeptide(L)'
;MGRDRRLSALAVALLLACATPALADSVRCHIVYGGEDFTVDAAPTTTPYRVAGQKIGRYFEFRAVYVAAPERDAAINLYVSGVVTGDAVPIHQAKHRPPFIVGGSRYGFTGLNFVYEPTKGSELQYWCERLP
;
A
#
# COMPACT_ATOMS: atom_id res chain seq x y z
N MET A 1 -26.83 -26.43 -41.51
CA MET A 1 -26.69 -25.05 -41.01
C MET A 1 -27.08 -24.99 -39.52
N GLY A 2 -26.23 -25.42 -38.58
CA GLY A 2 -26.65 -25.49 -37.16
C GLY A 2 -25.64 -26.11 -36.20
N ARG A 3 -24.72 -26.93 -36.70
CA ARG A 3 -23.61 -27.50 -35.92
C ARG A 3 -22.49 -26.47 -35.69
N ASP A 4 -22.21 -25.63 -36.69
CA ASP A 4 -21.13 -24.62 -36.64
C ASP A 4 -21.44 -23.42 -35.71
N ARG A 5 -22.73 -23.06 -35.59
CA ARG A 5 -23.19 -22.00 -34.66
C ARG A 5 -23.13 -22.47 -33.20
N ARG A 6 -23.32 -23.77 -32.93
CA ARG A 6 -23.20 -24.35 -31.58
C ARG A 6 -21.75 -24.50 -31.14
N LEU A 7 -20.86 -24.89 -32.05
CA LEU A 7 -19.42 -24.96 -31.80
C LEU A 7 -18.82 -23.57 -31.51
N SER A 8 -19.26 -22.53 -32.22
CA SER A 8 -18.80 -21.15 -31.98
C SER A 8 -19.29 -20.58 -30.64
N ALA A 9 -20.53 -20.89 -30.23
CA ALA A 9 -21.08 -20.44 -28.95
C ALA A 9 -20.40 -21.12 -27.75
N LEU A 10 -20.05 -22.40 -27.87
CA LEU A 10 -19.30 -23.14 -26.85
C LEU A 10 -17.85 -22.65 -26.70
N ALA A 11 -17.21 -22.26 -27.80
CA ALA A 11 -15.84 -21.72 -27.77
C ALA A 11 -15.77 -20.34 -27.08
N VAL A 12 -16.76 -19.47 -27.29
CA VAL A 12 -16.83 -18.15 -26.64
C VAL A 12 -17.13 -18.27 -25.14
N ALA A 13 -18.00 -19.21 -24.74
CA ALA A 13 -18.29 -19.45 -23.33
C ALA A 13 -17.09 -20.00 -22.54
N LEU A 14 -16.22 -20.79 -23.19
CA LEU A 14 -15.02 -21.34 -22.56
C LEU A 14 -13.90 -20.29 -22.38
N LEU A 15 -13.82 -19.29 -23.27
CA LEU A 15 -12.84 -18.20 -23.19
C LEU A 15 -13.14 -17.20 -22.06
N LEU A 16 -14.41 -17.00 -21.69
CA LEU A 16 -14.77 -16.13 -20.55
C LEU A 16 -14.53 -16.77 -19.17
N ALA A 17 -14.39 -18.09 -19.09
CA ALA A 17 -14.22 -18.80 -17.81
C ALA A 17 -12.78 -18.80 -17.28
N CYS A 18 -11.80 -18.34 -18.06
CA CYS A 18 -10.37 -18.34 -17.69
C CYS A 18 -9.83 -16.96 -17.27
N ALA A 19 -10.67 -15.94 -17.12
CA ALA A 19 -10.24 -14.67 -16.54
C ALA A 19 -10.11 -14.83 -15.02
N THR A 20 -8.99 -15.37 -14.55
CA THR A 20 -8.61 -15.23 -13.13
C THR A 20 -8.45 -13.75 -12.84
N PRO A 21 -9.14 -13.18 -11.83
CA PRO A 21 -8.83 -11.82 -11.42
C PRO A 21 -7.37 -11.82 -10.99
N ALA A 22 -6.54 -11.07 -11.71
CA ALA A 22 -5.22 -10.72 -11.21
C ALA A 22 -5.47 -9.87 -9.97
N LEU A 23 -5.41 -10.49 -8.79
CA LEU A 23 -5.44 -9.74 -7.54
C LEU A 23 -4.27 -8.75 -7.61
N ALA A 24 -4.62 -7.47 -7.55
CA ALA A 24 -3.65 -6.41 -7.66
C ALA A 24 -2.89 -6.34 -6.33
N ASP A 25 -1.74 -6.99 -6.34
CA ASP A 25 -0.70 -6.98 -5.32
C ASP A 25 -0.60 -5.57 -4.69
N SER A 26 -1.03 -5.39 -3.44
CA SER A 26 -1.05 -4.07 -2.80
C SER A 26 -0.45 -4.10 -1.40
N VAL A 27 -0.23 -2.91 -0.84
CA VAL A 27 0.25 -2.72 0.53
C VAL A 27 -0.85 -2.01 1.31
N ARG A 28 -1.20 -2.55 2.48
CA ARG A 28 -2.07 -1.88 3.44
C ARG A 28 -1.27 -1.50 4.67
N CYS A 29 -1.31 -0.23 5.04
CA CYS A 29 -0.74 0.29 6.26
C CYS A 29 -1.84 0.65 7.25
N HIS A 30 -1.75 0.10 8.45
CA HIS A 30 -2.63 0.38 9.58
C HIS A 30 -1.92 1.36 10.49
N ILE A 31 -2.61 2.42 10.88
CA ILE A 31 -2.05 3.52 11.66
C ILE A 31 -2.96 3.81 12.84
N VAL A 32 -2.39 3.95 14.03
CA VAL A 32 -3.10 4.35 15.24
C VAL A 32 -2.57 5.71 15.69
N TYR A 33 -3.46 6.67 15.85
CA TYR A 33 -3.11 8.02 16.30
C TYR A 33 -4.22 8.60 17.15
N GLY A 34 -3.91 9.06 18.36
CA GLY A 34 -4.87 9.74 19.23
C GLY A 34 -6.09 8.90 19.64
N GLY A 35 -5.99 7.57 19.56
CA GLY A 35 -7.12 6.64 19.78
C GLY A 35 -7.99 6.39 18.55
N GLU A 36 -7.63 6.94 17.39
CA GLU A 36 -8.28 6.69 16.10
C GLU A 36 -7.44 5.75 15.23
N ASP A 37 -8.13 4.87 14.49
CA ASP A 37 -7.53 3.96 13.52
C ASP A 37 -7.67 4.52 12.09
N PHE A 38 -6.59 4.45 11.32
CA PHE A 38 -6.53 4.86 9.92
C PHE A 38 -5.95 3.74 9.07
N THR A 39 -6.40 3.69 7.82
CA THR A 39 -5.86 2.78 6.80
C THR A 39 -5.33 3.59 5.63
N VAL A 40 -4.12 3.25 5.17
CA VAL A 40 -3.52 3.79 3.94
C VAL A 40 -3.16 2.62 3.04
N ASP A 41 -3.81 2.53 1.89
CA ASP A 41 -3.55 1.51 0.87
C ASP A 41 -2.65 2.08 -0.23
N ALA A 42 -1.70 1.28 -0.71
CA ALA A 42 -0.81 1.62 -1.82
C ALA A 42 -0.79 0.48 -2.85
N ALA A 43 -1.32 0.79 -4.04
CA ALA A 43 -1.14 -0.04 -5.22
C ALA A 43 0.22 0.24 -5.89
N PRO A 44 0.74 -0.69 -6.71
CA PRO A 44 1.94 -0.46 -7.50
C PRO A 44 1.82 0.80 -8.36
N THR A 45 2.87 1.62 -8.41
CA THR A 45 2.90 2.84 -9.22
C THR A 45 4.17 2.93 -10.06
N THR A 46 4.03 3.50 -11.26
CA THR A 46 5.15 3.89 -12.15
C THR A 46 5.53 5.37 -11.97
N THR A 47 4.79 6.13 -11.15
CA THR A 47 5.06 7.55 -10.88
C THR A 47 5.23 7.79 -9.37
N PRO A 48 6.25 7.21 -8.72
CA PRO A 48 6.39 7.20 -7.26
C PRO A 48 6.41 8.60 -6.62
N TYR A 49 6.94 9.60 -7.33
CA TYR A 49 7.02 10.98 -6.84
C TYR A 49 5.69 11.75 -6.85
N ARG A 50 4.65 11.21 -7.53
CA ARG A 50 3.32 11.83 -7.58
C ARG A 50 2.36 11.29 -6.52
N VAL A 51 2.77 10.27 -5.77
CA VAL A 51 1.95 9.73 -4.68
C VAL A 51 1.86 10.78 -3.58
N ALA A 52 0.64 11.22 -3.28
CA ALA A 52 0.36 12.15 -2.19
C ALA A 52 0.41 11.43 -0.84
N GLY A 53 0.79 12.15 0.21
CA GLY A 53 0.58 11.67 1.57
C GLY A 53 -0.85 11.90 2.02
N GLN A 54 -1.31 11.04 2.92
CA GLN A 54 -2.63 11.12 3.55
C GLN A 54 -2.48 11.77 4.93
N LYS A 55 -3.31 12.77 5.22
CA LYS A 55 -3.35 13.37 6.56
C LYS A 55 -3.83 12.34 7.57
N ILE A 56 -3.10 12.20 8.67
CA ILE A 56 -3.43 11.36 9.81
C ILE A 56 -3.66 12.28 11.01
N GLY A 57 -4.93 12.45 11.37
CA GLY A 57 -5.34 13.39 12.38
C GLY A 57 -4.83 14.81 12.11
N ARG A 58 -4.23 15.43 13.14
CA ARG A 58 -3.84 16.85 13.09
C ARG A 58 -2.37 17.08 12.74
N TYR A 59 -1.47 16.21 13.19
CA TYR A 59 -0.03 16.49 13.20
C TYR A 59 0.78 15.58 12.29
N PHE A 60 0.16 14.62 11.61
CA PHE A 60 0.88 13.67 10.80
C PHE A 60 0.36 13.63 9.36
N GLU A 61 1.28 13.33 8.45
CA GLU A 61 0.97 12.86 7.10
C GLU A 61 1.69 11.53 6.89
N PHE A 62 0.98 10.53 6.37
CA PHE A 62 1.52 9.21 6.08
C PHE A 62 1.50 8.97 4.58
N ARG A 63 2.63 8.56 3.99
CA ARG A 63 2.73 8.24 2.56
C ARG A 63 3.33 6.85 2.37
N ALA A 64 2.58 5.96 1.73
CA ALA A 64 3.06 4.68 1.26
C ALA A 64 3.24 4.70 -0.26
N VAL A 65 4.44 4.36 -0.74
CA VAL A 65 4.77 4.31 -2.16
C VAL A 65 5.26 2.91 -2.51
N TYR A 66 4.49 2.20 -3.33
CA TYR A 66 4.85 0.85 -3.78
C TYR A 66 5.31 0.87 -5.24
N VAL A 67 6.58 0.56 -5.47
CA VAL A 67 7.13 0.24 -6.80
C VAL A 67 7.33 -1.27 -6.87
N ALA A 68 6.57 -1.94 -7.72
CA ALA A 68 6.62 -3.39 -7.86
C ALA A 68 7.79 -3.85 -8.76
N ALA A 69 8.26 -5.09 -8.52
CA ALA A 69 9.17 -5.75 -9.44
C ALA A 69 8.50 -5.95 -10.83
N PRO A 70 9.27 -6.01 -11.94
CA PRO A 70 10.73 -6.10 -12.02
C PRO A 70 11.45 -4.74 -12.13
N GLU A 71 10.80 -3.62 -11.77
CA GLU A 71 11.43 -2.31 -11.82
C GLU A 71 12.76 -2.29 -11.03
N ARG A 72 13.78 -1.60 -11.58
CA ARG A 72 15.14 -1.56 -10.99
C ARG A 72 15.13 -1.09 -9.53
N ASP A 73 14.22 -0.18 -9.20
CA ASP A 73 14.07 0.41 -7.87
C ASP A 73 12.87 -0.14 -7.09
N ALA A 74 12.43 -1.36 -7.41
CA ALA A 74 11.33 -2.04 -6.72
C ALA A 74 11.52 -2.00 -5.21
N ALA A 75 10.57 -1.36 -4.54
CA ALA A 75 10.59 -1.11 -3.11
C ALA A 75 9.21 -0.61 -2.65
N ILE A 76 8.95 -0.82 -1.36
CA ILE A 76 7.90 -0.14 -0.63
C ILE A 76 8.59 0.93 0.21
N ASN A 77 8.31 2.20 -0.06
CA ASN A 77 8.83 3.33 0.70
C ASN A 77 7.70 3.92 1.54
N LEU A 78 7.92 3.99 2.85
CA LEU A 78 6.98 4.52 3.83
C LEU A 78 7.56 5.81 4.40
N TYR A 79 6.75 6.86 4.45
CA TYR A 79 7.13 8.15 5.01
C TYR A 79 6.09 8.55 6.05
N VAL A 80 6.59 9.02 7.19
CA VAL A 80 5.77 9.76 8.15
C VAL A 80 6.35 11.15 8.27
N SER A 81 5.50 12.14 8.04
CA SER A 81 5.85 13.54 8.15
C SER A 81 5.11 14.17 9.32
N GLY A 82 5.80 15.04 10.06
CA GLY A 82 5.18 15.94 11.03
C GLY A 82 4.65 17.19 10.32
N VAL A 83 3.43 17.59 10.63
CA VAL A 83 2.82 18.83 10.14
C VAL A 83 2.97 19.88 11.24
N VAL A 84 4.04 20.67 11.14
CA VAL A 84 4.19 21.92 11.90
C VAL A 84 3.36 23.00 11.17
N THR A 85 3.19 24.19 11.74
CA THR A 85 2.56 25.32 11.03
C THR A 85 3.26 25.54 9.67
N GLY A 86 2.67 25.05 8.59
CA GLY A 86 3.29 25.05 7.25
C GLY A 86 3.27 23.66 6.61
N ASP A 87 4.34 23.36 5.87
CA ASP A 87 4.45 22.14 5.07
C ASP A 87 4.79 20.90 5.91
N ALA A 88 4.40 19.72 5.42
CA ALA A 88 4.73 18.46 6.05
C ALA A 88 6.24 18.16 5.91
N VAL A 89 6.92 17.94 7.05
CA VAL A 89 8.35 17.63 7.09
C VAL A 89 8.54 16.15 7.43
N PRO A 90 9.27 15.36 6.62
CA PRO A 90 9.57 13.97 6.94
C PRO A 90 10.31 13.83 8.27
N ILE A 91 9.77 13.02 9.18
CA ILE A 91 10.37 12.70 10.48
C ILE A 91 10.70 11.21 10.62
N HIS A 92 10.16 10.37 9.73
CA HIS A 92 10.50 8.95 9.64
C HIS A 92 10.43 8.47 8.20
N GLN A 93 11.34 7.58 7.82
CA GLN A 93 11.33 6.88 6.54
C GLN A 93 11.75 5.42 6.73
N ALA A 94 10.98 4.51 6.13
CA ALA A 94 11.37 3.11 5.97
C ALA A 94 11.35 2.71 4.50
N LYS A 95 12.35 1.93 4.06
CA LYS A 95 12.43 1.36 2.72
C LYS A 95 12.55 -0.15 2.81
N HIS A 96 11.57 -0.85 2.28
CA HIS A 96 11.56 -2.31 2.20
C HIS A 96 11.78 -2.72 0.74
N ARG A 97 12.76 -3.59 0.50
CA ARG A 97 13.05 -4.16 -0.82
C ARG A 97 12.44 -5.57 -0.92
N PRO A 98 12.15 -6.07 -2.13
CA PRO A 98 11.73 -7.45 -2.30
C PRO A 98 12.83 -8.44 -1.82
N PRO A 99 12.45 -9.68 -1.44
CA PRO A 99 11.10 -10.24 -1.48
C PRO A 99 10.20 -9.68 -0.36
N PHE A 100 8.99 -9.27 -0.73
CA PHE A 100 8.00 -8.80 0.23
C PHE A 100 7.27 -10.02 0.80
N ILE A 101 7.42 -10.27 2.10
CA ILE A 101 6.81 -11.43 2.74
C ILE A 101 5.29 -11.21 2.78
N VAL A 102 4.54 -12.10 2.11
CA VAL A 102 3.07 -12.15 2.14
C VAL A 102 2.65 -13.04 3.28
N GLY A 103 1.76 -12.56 4.15
CA GLY A 103 1.41 -13.25 5.39
C GLY A 103 2.55 -13.17 6.40
N GLY A 104 2.36 -12.37 7.44
CA GLY A 104 3.35 -12.15 8.48
C GLY A 104 2.74 -12.25 9.88
N SER A 105 3.56 -11.94 10.89
CA SER A 105 3.08 -11.73 12.26
C SER A 105 1.92 -10.72 12.31
N ARG A 106 1.28 -10.55 13.47
CA ARG A 106 0.22 -9.55 13.71
C ARG A 106 0.49 -8.16 13.09
N TYR A 107 1.75 -7.76 12.94
CA TYR A 107 2.17 -6.47 12.41
C TYR A 107 2.83 -6.52 11.02
N GLY A 108 2.46 -7.49 10.19
CA GLY A 108 2.88 -7.58 8.80
C GLY A 108 4.40 -7.65 8.60
N PHE A 109 4.89 -7.08 7.49
CA PHE A 109 6.31 -7.13 7.11
C PHE A 109 7.15 -6.02 7.74
N THR A 110 6.52 -4.96 8.25
CA THR A 110 7.22 -3.83 8.89
C THR A 110 7.45 -4.04 10.38
N GLY A 111 6.70 -4.94 11.02
CA GLY A 111 6.52 -4.91 12.47
C GLY A 111 5.75 -3.66 12.92
N LEU A 112 5.51 -3.55 14.23
CA LEU A 112 4.91 -2.34 14.84
C LEU A 112 5.98 -1.27 15.01
N ASN A 113 5.74 -0.10 14.42
CA ASN A 113 6.61 1.06 14.50
C ASN A 113 5.93 2.16 15.30
N PHE A 114 6.72 2.95 16.02
CA PHE A 114 6.30 4.12 16.80
C PHE A 114 7.06 5.34 16.28
N VAL A 115 6.35 6.41 15.95
CA VAL A 115 6.91 7.65 15.44
C VAL A 115 6.39 8.81 16.29
N TYR A 116 7.32 9.64 16.77
CA TYR A 116 7.01 10.75 17.66
C TYR A 116 7.20 12.08 16.94
N GLU A 117 6.16 12.92 16.92
CA GLU A 117 6.28 14.30 16.45
C GLU A 117 6.87 15.17 17.57
N PRO A 118 8.07 15.75 17.39
CA PRO A 118 8.83 16.35 18.47
C PRO A 118 8.23 17.64 19.03
N THR A 119 7.47 18.40 18.23
CA THR A 119 6.98 19.74 18.61
C THR A 119 5.75 19.68 19.52
N LYS A 120 4.88 18.69 19.31
CA LYS A 120 3.61 18.49 20.01
C LYS A 120 3.63 17.28 20.92
N GLY A 121 4.71 16.50 20.93
CA GLY A 121 4.84 15.29 21.75
C GLY A 121 3.81 14.22 21.38
N SER A 122 3.37 14.21 20.13
CA SER A 122 2.34 13.29 19.64
C SER A 122 2.96 11.99 19.16
N GLU A 123 2.31 10.85 19.42
CA GLU A 123 2.73 9.52 18.97
C GLU A 123 1.82 9.02 17.86
N LEU A 124 2.42 8.47 16.81
CA LEU A 124 1.78 7.68 15.76
C LEU A 124 2.36 6.27 15.77
N GLN A 125 1.50 5.26 15.78
CA GLN A 125 1.91 3.86 15.61
C GLN A 125 1.52 3.38 14.23
N TYR A 126 2.35 2.56 13.57
CA TYR A 126 1.94 1.95 12.31
C TYR A 126 2.56 0.58 12.07
N TRP A 127 1.88 -0.20 11.22
CA TRP A 127 2.46 -1.38 10.57
C TRP A 127 1.87 -1.54 9.18
N CYS A 128 2.57 -2.24 8.29
CA CYS A 128 2.06 -2.54 6.95
C CYS A 128 2.15 -4.02 6.62
N GLU A 129 1.17 -4.47 5.85
CA GLU A 129 1.06 -5.80 5.31
C GLU A 129 0.90 -5.77 3.80
N ARG A 130 1.25 -6.88 3.18
CA ARG A 130 1.01 -7.10 1.76
C ARG A 130 -0.33 -7.80 1.59
N LEU A 131 -1.19 -7.25 0.74
CA LEU A 131 -2.43 -7.87 0.32
C LEU A 131 -2.21 -8.55 -1.05
N PRO A 132 -2.68 -9.80 -1.22
CA PRO A 132 -2.62 -10.49 -2.50
C PRO A 132 -3.50 -9.80 -3.54
#